data_AF-A0A7C8E509-F1
#
_entry.id   AF-A0A7C8E509-F1
#
_cell.length_a   1.000
_cell.length_b   1.000
_cell.length_c   1.000
_cell.angle_alpha   90.00
_cell.angle_beta   90.00
_cell.angle_gamma   90.00
#
_symmetry.space_group_name_H-M   'P 1'
#
loop_
_entity.id
_entity.type
_entity.pdbx_description
1 polymer ?
#
loop_
_entity_poly.entity_id
_entity_poly.type
_entity_poly.pdbx_seq_one_letter_code
_entity_poly.pdbx_strand_id
1 'polypeptide(L)'
;MKTRTAILFPHSYLPEFARDRILSSFGSIIVCRPWYMESVVVTEKNDDRITIVRPPEGLKPPEDLKKILSEYRLWMSQNQGYTPTPSGVGEDATWEIRHALRQTGKEVREPVKELALKWHLVLHLERELEESRTSADEMLLRVKAERSPLAEAIEEANSSHGLFDDLPLSSSQLSIGERHLSPVLGAWFGLFGRSLPEDGSLVTIAPDVLSYAAELFGTGLPEPSREDGKSSFRTIHLPRVSVDTRMEKDSVRAGFSGRTLMLVDCG
;
A
#
# COMPACT_ATOMS: atom_id res chain seq x y z
N MET A 1 -14.75 -20.77 -17.33
CA MET A 1 -15.15 -19.84 -16.25
C MET A 1 -13.95 -19.60 -15.36
N LYS A 2 -13.53 -18.34 -15.16
CA LYS A 2 -12.44 -18.01 -14.22
C LYS A 2 -13.04 -18.11 -12.81
N THR A 3 -12.68 -19.12 -12.05
CA THR A 3 -13.20 -19.37 -10.68
C THR A 3 -12.26 -18.90 -9.58
N ARG A 4 -11.09 -18.36 -9.95
CA ARG A 4 -10.06 -17.97 -9.00
C ARG A 4 -10.37 -16.59 -8.43
N THR A 5 -10.59 -16.53 -7.12
CA THR A 5 -10.66 -15.29 -6.35
C THR A 5 -9.27 -14.86 -5.94
N ALA A 6 -8.96 -13.58 -6.11
CA ALA A 6 -7.72 -12.98 -5.62
C ALA A 6 -8.02 -11.86 -4.62
N ILE A 7 -7.03 -11.52 -3.79
CA ILE A 7 -7.11 -10.43 -2.82
C ILE A 7 -6.10 -9.37 -3.25
N LEU A 8 -6.56 -8.14 -3.46
CA LEU A 8 -5.69 -7.02 -3.73
C LEU A 8 -4.93 -6.65 -2.45
N PHE A 9 -3.61 -6.57 -2.56
CA PHE A 9 -2.70 -6.48 -1.43
C PHE A 9 -1.44 -5.66 -1.76
N PRO A 10 -0.95 -4.82 -0.84
CA PRO A 10 -1.62 -4.29 0.36
C PRO A 10 -2.59 -3.12 0.04
N HIS A 11 -2.92 -2.93 -1.24
CA HIS A 11 -3.67 -1.77 -1.73
C HIS A 11 -5.12 -1.74 -1.20
N SER A 12 -5.62 -0.55 -0.89
CA SER A 12 -6.99 -0.35 -0.37
C SER A 12 -8.02 0.08 -1.43
N TYR A 13 -7.56 0.20 -2.67
CA TYR A 13 -8.35 0.57 -3.84
C TYR A 13 -7.75 -0.09 -5.08
N LEU A 14 -8.59 -0.33 -6.10
CA LEU A 14 -8.15 -0.90 -7.36
C LEU A 14 -7.91 0.24 -8.36
N PRO A 15 -6.65 0.55 -8.73
CA PRO A 15 -6.39 1.61 -9.70
C PRO A 15 -6.88 1.23 -11.10
N GLU A 16 -7.34 2.23 -11.84
CA GLU A 16 -7.98 2.03 -13.16
C GLU A 16 -7.03 1.38 -14.17
N PHE A 17 -5.74 1.77 -14.19
CA PHE A 17 -4.75 1.21 -15.12
C PHE A 17 -4.53 -0.30 -14.93
N ALA A 18 -4.68 -0.81 -13.70
CA ALA A 18 -4.48 -2.23 -13.38
C ALA A 18 -5.78 -3.03 -13.41
N ARG A 19 -6.94 -2.35 -13.39
CA ARG A 19 -8.26 -2.95 -13.24
C ARG A 19 -8.52 -4.01 -14.30
N ASP A 20 -8.43 -3.66 -15.58
CA ASP A 20 -8.78 -4.57 -16.67
C ASP A 20 -7.84 -5.78 -16.73
N ARG A 21 -6.55 -5.57 -16.46
CA ARG A 21 -5.57 -6.65 -16.39
C ARG A 21 -5.85 -7.61 -15.23
N ILE A 22 -6.22 -7.11 -14.06
CA ILE A 22 -6.57 -7.93 -12.90
C ILE A 22 -7.90 -8.66 -13.15
N LEU A 23 -8.95 -7.94 -13.56
CA LEU A 23 -10.29 -8.50 -13.77
C LEU A 23 -10.38 -9.43 -14.99
N SER A 24 -9.47 -9.30 -15.95
CA SER A 24 -9.31 -10.27 -17.04
C SER A 24 -8.58 -11.54 -16.61
N SER A 25 -8.00 -11.59 -15.41
CA SER A 25 -7.22 -12.75 -14.96
C SER A 25 -7.90 -13.53 -13.85
N PHE A 26 -8.73 -12.86 -13.05
CA PHE A 26 -9.47 -13.43 -11.93
C PHE A 26 -10.98 -13.45 -12.17
N GLY A 27 -11.68 -14.38 -11.52
CA GLY A 27 -13.14 -14.41 -11.54
C GLY A 27 -13.75 -13.28 -10.71
N SER A 28 -13.14 -13.04 -9.55
CA SER A 28 -13.47 -11.96 -8.63
C SER A 28 -12.23 -11.49 -7.89
N ILE A 29 -12.25 -10.23 -7.44
CA ILE A 29 -11.19 -9.59 -6.67
C ILE A 29 -11.77 -9.09 -5.33
N ILE A 30 -11.07 -9.35 -4.24
CA ILE A 30 -11.37 -8.81 -2.92
C ILE A 30 -10.51 -7.57 -2.71
N VAL A 31 -11.13 -6.44 -2.40
CA VAL A 31 -10.45 -5.19 -2.04
C VAL A 31 -10.68 -4.92 -0.56
N CYS A 32 -9.60 -4.93 0.21
CA CYS A 32 -9.63 -4.66 1.65
C CYS A 32 -9.61 -3.15 1.90
N ARG A 33 -10.66 -2.61 2.52
CA ARG A 33 -10.81 -1.16 2.71
C ARG A 33 -10.93 -0.77 4.18
N PRO A 34 -10.02 0.06 4.72
CA PRO A 34 -10.13 0.60 6.06
C PRO A 34 -11.42 1.37 6.29
N TRP A 35 -11.85 1.46 7.56
CA TRP A 35 -13.04 2.23 7.93
C TRP A 35 -12.82 3.73 7.65
N TYR A 36 -13.91 4.41 7.29
CA TYR A 36 -13.94 5.84 6.90
C TYR A 36 -13.05 6.22 5.72
N MET A 37 -12.48 5.24 5.02
CA MET A 37 -11.75 5.46 3.78
C MET A 37 -12.75 5.49 2.61
N GLU A 38 -12.82 6.61 1.89
CA GLU A 38 -13.78 6.82 0.81
C GLU A 38 -13.35 6.08 -0.47
N SER A 39 -14.27 5.67 -1.35
CA SER A 39 -13.85 5.21 -2.68
C SER A 39 -13.65 6.45 -3.56
N VAL A 40 -12.48 6.60 -4.19
CA VAL A 40 -12.28 7.63 -5.22
C VAL A 40 -12.99 7.24 -6.53
N VAL A 41 -13.24 5.94 -6.72
CA VAL A 41 -13.61 5.37 -8.00
C VAL A 41 -15.08 4.97 -7.98
N VAL A 42 -15.94 5.82 -8.55
CA VAL A 42 -17.38 5.57 -8.72
C VAL A 42 -17.63 4.21 -9.42
N THR A 43 -16.70 3.77 -10.27
CA THR A 43 -16.81 2.54 -11.04
C THR A 43 -16.48 1.25 -10.26
N GLU A 44 -16.01 1.31 -9.01
CA GLU A 44 -15.90 0.13 -8.13
C GLU A 44 -17.27 -0.37 -7.66
N LYS A 45 -18.27 0.52 -7.58
CA LYS A 45 -19.62 0.19 -7.07
C LYS A 45 -20.49 -0.62 -8.03
N ASN A 46 -20.08 -0.78 -9.29
CA ASN A 46 -20.93 -1.31 -10.37
C ASN A 46 -20.40 -2.60 -11.02
N ASP A 47 -19.34 -3.23 -10.48
CA ASP A 47 -18.80 -4.48 -11.02
C ASP A 47 -18.94 -5.61 -10.00
N ASP A 48 -19.83 -6.57 -10.30
CA ASP A 48 -20.14 -7.72 -9.43
C ASP A 48 -18.91 -8.60 -9.12
N ARG A 49 -17.81 -8.42 -9.87
CA ARG A 49 -16.56 -9.14 -9.64
C ARG A 49 -15.71 -8.50 -8.54
N ILE A 50 -16.02 -7.29 -8.07
CA ILE A 50 -15.26 -6.59 -7.03
C ILE A 50 -16.01 -6.70 -5.70
N THR A 51 -15.41 -7.38 -4.72
CA THR A 51 -15.95 -7.48 -3.36
C THR A 51 -15.15 -6.60 -2.41
N ILE A 52 -15.79 -5.66 -1.73
CA ILE A 52 -15.14 -4.80 -0.73
C ILE A 52 -15.28 -5.44 0.65
N VAL A 53 -14.16 -5.71 1.32
CA VAL A 53 -14.12 -6.22 2.69
C VAL A 53 -13.61 -5.13 3.63
N ARG A 54 -14.30 -4.93 4.75
CA ARG A 54 -13.89 -4.00 5.82
C ARG A 54 -13.29 -4.76 7.01
N PRO A 55 -12.47 -4.10 7.85
CA PRO A 55 -12.03 -4.70 9.10
C PRO A 55 -13.23 -5.05 9.98
N PRO A 56 -13.13 -6.08 10.84
CA PRO A 56 -14.18 -6.43 11.80
C PRO A 56 -14.63 -5.23 12.65
N GLU A 57 -15.90 -5.21 13.08
CA GLU A 57 -16.46 -4.11 13.90
C GLU A 57 -15.66 -3.86 15.18
N GLY A 58 -15.08 -4.89 15.80
CA GLY A 58 -14.20 -4.73 16.97
C GLY A 58 -12.91 -3.95 16.71
N LEU A 59 -12.51 -3.80 15.44
CA LEU A 59 -11.37 -2.99 14.98
C LEU A 59 -11.82 -1.68 14.30
N LYS A 60 -13.10 -1.31 14.43
CA LYS A 60 -13.60 -0.04 13.90
C LYS A 60 -13.02 1.12 14.70
N PRO A 61 -12.41 2.12 14.05
CA PRO A 61 -11.88 3.27 14.73
C PRO A 61 -13.03 4.19 15.17
N PRO A 62 -12.77 5.12 16.09
CA PRO A 62 -13.74 6.14 16.48
C PRO A 62 -14.15 7.02 15.28
N GLU A 63 -15.34 7.62 15.34
CA GLU A 63 -15.89 8.44 14.25
C GLU A 63 -15.06 9.72 14.00
N ASP A 64 -14.32 10.20 14.99
CA ASP A 64 -13.44 11.37 14.88
C ASP A 64 -12.08 11.06 14.22
N LEU A 65 -11.90 9.89 13.59
CA LEU A 65 -10.66 9.53 12.89
C LEU A 65 -10.17 10.62 11.93
N LYS A 66 -11.08 11.24 11.16
CA LYS A 66 -10.74 12.34 10.23
C LYS A 66 -10.13 13.55 10.96
N LYS A 67 -10.64 13.87 12.14
CA LYS A 67 -10.09 14.93 13.00
C LYS A 67 -8.69 14.55 13.51
N ILE A 68 -8.52 13.32 14.00
CA ILE A 68 -7.23 12.81 14.48
C ILE A 68 -6.18 12.83 13.35
N LEU A 69 -6.55 12.43 12.12
CA LEU A 69 -5.67 12.52 10.95
C LEU A 69 -5.24 13.97 10.68
N SER A 70 -6.17 14.91 10.75
CA SER A 70 -5.89 16.34 10.54
C SER A 70 -4.93 16.90 11.61
N GLU A 71 -5.15 16.55 12.88
CA GLU A 71 -4.27 16.94 14.00
C GLU A 71 -2.87 16.34 13.85
N TYR A 72 -2.78 15.07 13.46
CA TYR A 72 -1.50 14.41 13.21
C TYR A 72 -0.73 15.05 12.06
N ARG A 73 -1.40 15.41 10.97
CA ARG A 73 -0.80 16.11 9.83
C ARG A 73 -0.28 17.49 10.24
N LEU A 74 -1.07 18.25 10.99
CA LEU A 74 -0.64 19.54 11.52
C LEU A 74 0.62 19.38 12.38
N TRP A 75 0.64 18.39 13.27
CA TRP A 75 1.79 18.10 14.10
C TRP A 75 3.03 17.73 13.27
N MET A 76 2.92 16.84 12.28
CA MET A 76 4.05 16.49 11.39
C MET A 76 4.57 17.71 10.63
N SER A 77 3.69 18.61 10.18
CA SER A 77 4.09 19.83 9.48
C SER A 77 4.88 20.79 10.37
N GLN A 78 4.61 20.79 11.68
CA GLN A 78 5.29 21.62 12.68
C GLN A 78 6.59 20.97 13.20
N ASN A 79 6.77 19.66 12.98
CA ASN A 79 7.88 18.87 13.50
C ASN A 79 8.66 18.19 12.35
N GLN A 80 8.92 18.94 11.27
CA GLN A 80 9.72 18.44 10.14
C GLN A 80 11.12 18.03 10.61
N GLY A 81 11.50 16.78 10.38
CA GLY A 81 12.77 16.19 10.83
C GLY A 81 12.63 15.16 11.96
N TYR A 82 11.48 15.08 12.62
CA TYR A 82 11.18 14.00 13.56
C TYR A 82 10.74 12.77 12.76
N THR A 83 11.63 11.78 12.60
CA THR A 83 11.25 10.45 12.09
C THR A 83 10.91 9.58 13.30
N PRO A 84 9.61 9.25 13.54
CA PRO A 84 9.30 8.24 14.54
C PRO A 84 9.77 6.91 13.98
N THR A 85 10.94 6.44 14.42
CA THR A 85 11.47 5.12 14.07
C THR A 85 10.54 4.05 14.65
N PRO A 86 9.89 3.21 13.84
CA PRO A 86 9.09 2.11 14.33
C PRO A 86 9.98 0.89 14.63
N SER A 87 11.11 1.11 15.30
CA SER A 87 12.02 0.04 15.72
C SER A 87 11.60 -0.37 17.13
N GLY A 88 11.28 -1.65 17.33
CA GLY A 88 10.65 -2.25 18.52
C GLY A 88 11.44 -2.22 19.84
N VAL A 89 12.13 -1.12 20.14
CA VAL A 89 12.72 -0.78 21.44
C VAL A 89 12.34 0.65 21.86
N GLY A 90 11.71 1.43 20.98
CA GLY A 90 11.33 2.84 21.21
C GLY A 90 9.82 3.08 21.23
N GLU A 91 9.04 2.18 21.84
CA GLU A 91 7.60 2.40 22.04
C GLU A 91 7.32 3.71 22.80
N ASP A 92 8.29 4.24 23.54
CA ASP A 92 8.19 5.47 24.33
C ASP A 92 8.06 6.76 23.50
N ALA A 93 8.80 6.92 22.39
CA ALA A 93 8.88 8.19 21.68
C ALA A 93 7.60 8.53 20.87
N THR A 94 6.95 7.50 20.30
CA THR A 94 5.63 7.66 19.66
C THR A 94 4.50 7.73 20.70
N TRP A 95 4.79 7.34 21.94
CA TRP A 95 3.89 7.40 23.08
C TRP A 95 3.93 8.77 23.75
N GLU A 96 5.09 9.44 23.81
CA GLU A 96 5.23 10.82 24.26
C GLU A 96 4.43 11.81 23.40
N ILE A 97 4.39 11.64 22.07
CA ILE A 97 3.57 12.48 21.18
C ILE A 97 2.08 12.33 21.49
N ARG A 98 1.62 11.12 21.79
CA ARG A 98 0.23 10.86 22.19
C ARG A 98 -0.04 11.28 23.63
N HIS A 99 0.94 11.21 24.53
CA HIS A 99 0.82 11.70 25.89
C HIS A 99 0.73 13.24 25.92
N ALA A 100 1.51 13.93 25.08
CA ALA A 100 1.46 15.37 24.89
C ALA A 100 0.10 15.83 24.32
N LEU A 101 -0.48 15.06 23.38
CA LEU A 101 -1.82 15.34 22.83
C LEU A 101 -2.97 14.92 23.77
N ARG A 102 -2.79 13.93 24.66
CA ARG A 102 -3.81 13.41 25.59
C ARG A 102 -3.85 14.07 26.97
N GLN A 103 -2.86 14.87 27.37
CA GLN A 103 -2.93 15.64 28.62
C GLN A 103 -4.13 16.62 28.67
N THR A 104 -4.83 16.81 27.55
CA THR A 104 -6.07 17.61 27.46
C THR A 104 -7.36 16.77 27.44
N GLY A 105 -7.31 15.43 27.39
CA GLY A 105 -8.49 14.58 27.16
C GLY A 105 -8.37 13.14 27.68
N LYS A 106 -9.10 12.89 28.77
CA LYS A 106 -9.18 11.67 29.59
C LYS A 106 -9.75 10.46 28.83
N GLU A 107 -8.98 9.37 28.68
CA GLU A 107 -9.43 7.95 28.71
C GLU A 107 -8.28 6.96 28.42
N VAL A 108 -8.14 5.93 29.26
CA VAL A 108 -7.22 4.79 29.05
C VAL A 108 -7.92 3.82 28.09
N ARG A 109 -7.52 3.80 26.82
CA ARG A 109 -8.11 2.90 25.81
C ARG A 109 -7.50 1.49 25.90
N GLU A 110 -8.31 0.46 25.63
CA GLU A 110 -7.84 -0.93 25.56
C GLU A 110 -6.75 -1.12 24.48
N PRO A 111 -5.70 -1.91 24.74
CA PRO A 111 -4.52 -2.00 23.87
C PRO A 111 -4.82 -2.43 22.43
N VAL A 112 -5.85 -3.27 22.23
CA VAL A 112 -6.28 -3.72 20.89
C VAL A 112 -6.92 -2.59 20.08
N LYS A 113 -7.75 -1.74 20.72
CA LYS A 113 -8.39 -0.60 20.07
C LYS A 113 -7.36 0.47 19.70
N GLU A 114 -6.34 0.66 20.53
CA GLU A 114 -5.23 1.57 20.24
C GLU A 114 -4.39 1.08 19.05
N LEU A 115 -4.12 -0.22 18.99
CA LEU A 115 -3.41 -0.83 17.87
C LEU A 115 -4.23 -0.77 16.57
N ALA A 116 -5.55 -1.01 16.65
CA ALA A 116 -6.45 -0.85 15.52
C ALA A 116 -6.42 0.59 14.98
N LEU A 117 -6.49 1.59 15.87
CA LEU A 117 -6.38 2.99 15.48
C LEU A 117 -5.04 3.28 14.79
N LYS A 118 -3.93 2.77 15.32
CA LYS A 118 -2.60 2.91 14.68
C LYS A 118 -2.62 2.32 13.27
N TRP A 119 -3.18 1.13 13.08
CA TRP A 119 -3.25 0.51 11.76
C TRP A 119 -4.10 1.31 10.77
N HIS A 120 -5.24 1.84 11.21
CA HIS A 120 -6.03 2.76 10.37
C HIS A 120 -5.23 3.99 9.99
N LEU A 121 -4.57 4.66 10.94
CA LEU A 121 -3.75 5.84 10.65
C LEU A 121 -2.67 5.55 9.60
N VAL A 122 -1.94 4.45 9.73
CA VAL A 122 -0.90 4.06 8.77
C VAL A 122 -1.47 3.90 7.36
N LEU A 123 -2.59 3.17 7.21
CA LEU A 123 -3.16 2.93 5.88
C LEU A 123 -3.82 4.18 5.27
N HIS A 124 -4.40 5.05 6.10
CA HIS A 124 -4.94 6.33 5.64
C HIS A 124 -3.84 7.28 5.16
N LEU A 125 -2.75 7.39 5.92
CA LEU A 125 -1.58 8.19 5.52
C LEU A 125 -0.91 7.64 4.27
N GLU A 126 -0.80 6.31 4.16
CA GLU A 126 -0.22 5.69 2.98
C GLU A 126 -1.01 6.01 1.73
N ARG A 127 -2.34 5.96 1.83
CA ARG A 127 -3.21 6.35 0.73
C ARG A 127 -3.03 7.82 0.34
N GLU A 128 -2.99 8.74 1.30
CA GLU A 128 -2.76 10.16 0.98
C GLU A 128 -1.42 10.37 0.25
N LEU A 129 -0.40 9.63 0.66
CA LEU A 129 0.93 9.68 0.07
C LEU A 129 0.95 9.10 -1.34
N GLU A 130 0.21 8.02 -1.58
CA GLU A 130 0.01 7.42 -2.91
C GLU A 130 -0.78 8.34 -3.86
N GLU A 131 -1.86 8.96 -3.37
CA GLU A 131 -2.65 9.95 -4.12
C GLU A 131 -1.81 11.19 -4.48
N SER A 132 -1.00 11.68 -3.53
CA SER A 132 -0.08 12.80 -3.75
C SER A 132 0.96 12.49 -4.83
N ARG A 133 1.55 11.29 -4.81
CA ARG A 133 2.49 10.84 -5.84
C ARG A 133 1.84 10.72 -7.21
N THR A 134 0.67 10.10 -7.27
CA THR A 134 -0.08 9.96 -8.52
C THR A 134 -0.41 11.32 -9.11
N SER A 135 -0.86 12.27 -8.27
CA SER A 135 -1.12 13.65 -8.71
C SER A 135 0.15 14.36 -9.19
N ALA A 136 1.29 14.14 -8.54
CA ALA A 136 2.56 14.74 -8.96
C ALA A 136 3.03 14.16 -10.31
N ASP A 137 2.92 12.84 -10.49
CA ASP A 137 3.24 12.17 -11.75
C ASP A 137 2.33 12.65 -12.89
N GLU A 138 1.04 12.81 -12.65
CA GLU A 138 0.11 13.39 -13.63
C GLU A 138 0.49 14.82 -14.02
N MET A 139 0.89 15.66 -13.05
CA MET A 139 1.38 17.01 -13.33
C MET A 139 2.67 16.99 -14.16
N LEU A 140 3.62 16.10 -13.82
CA LEU A 140 4.85 15.93 -14.59
C LEU A 140 4.56 15.48 -16.03
N LEU A 141 3.64 14.53 -16.21
CA LEU A 141 3.24 14.08 -17.55
C LEU A 141 2.58 15.20 -18.36
N ARG A 142 1.75 16.05 -17.74
CA ARG A 142 1.18 17.23 -18.40
C ARG A 142 2.26 18.22 -18.83
N VAL A 143 3.22 18.52 -17.96
CA VAL A 143 4.34 19.41 -18.27
C VAL A 143 5.24 18.84 -19.37
N LYS A 144 5.44 17.51 -19.41
CA LYS A 144 6.15 16.84 -20.52
C LYS A 144 5.38 16.91 -21.84
N ALA A 145 4.05 16.83 -21.79
CA ALA A 145 3.18 16.88 -22.96
C ALA A 145 3.02 18.30 -23.53
N GLU A 146 3.06 19.32 -22.67
CA GLU A 146 3.13 20.72 -23.06
C GLU A 146 4.52 20.99 -23.67
N ARG A 147 4.56 21.23 -24.99
CA ARG A 147 5.81 21.57 -25.69
C ARG A 147 6.47 22.75 -24.98
N SER A 148 7.79 22.65 -24.76
CA SER A 148 8.59 23.70 -24.13
C SER A 148 8.25 25.07 -24.73
N PRO A 149 7.91 26.08 -23.91
CA PRO A 149 7.68 27.46 -24.38
C PRO A 149 8.88 28.07 -25.13
N LEU A 150 10.06 27.44 -25.02
CA LEU A 150 11.28 27.83 -25.73
C LEU A 150 11.46 27.10 -27.07
N ALA A 151 10.62 26.09 -27.39
CA ALA A 151 10.72 25.35 -28.65
C ALA A 151 10.33 26.18 -29.87
N GLU A 152 9.53 27.23 -29.71
CA GLU A 152 9.25 28.21 -30.78
C GLU A 152 10.33 29.30 -30.91
N ALA A 153 11.18 29.48 -29.89
CA ALA A 153 12.21 30.53 -29.88
C ALA A 153 13.57 30.05 -30.43
N ILE A 154 13.73 28.74 -30.66
CA ILE A 154 14.97 28.13 -31.14
C ILE A 154 14.64 27.35 -32.43
N GLU A 155 14.48 28.07 -33.54
CA GLU A 155 14.73 27.47 -34.85
C GLU A 155 16.22 27.08 -34.88
N GLU A 156 16.55 25.82 -35.15
CA GLU A 156 17.90 25.25 -35.20
C GLU A 156 18.51 24.73 -33.88
N ALA A 157 17.89 23.72 -33.27
CA ALA A 157 18.66 22.62 -32.68
C ALA A 157 17.83 21.32 -32.67
N ASN A 158 18.19 20.39 -33.56
CA ASN A 158 17.71 19.01 -33.54
C ASN A 158 18.32 18.23 -32.36
N SER A 159 18.03 18.65 -31.13
CA SER A 159 18.28 17.86 -29.92
C SER A 159 16.95 17.48 -29.32
N SER A 160 16.45 16.32 -29.72
CA SER A 160 15.20 15.68 -29.29
C SER A 160 15.30 15.09 -27.87
N HIS A 161 15.76 15.88 -26.91
CA HIS A 161 15.65 15.61 -25.47
C HIS A 161 15.07 16.86 -24.81
N GLY A 162 13.81 16.79 -24.39
CA GLY A 162 13.15 17.85 -23.63
C GLY A 162 13.80 18.02 -22.26
N LEU A 163 13.83 19.25 -21.75
CA LEU A 163 14.36 19.61 -20.42
C LEU A 163 13.78 18.77 -19.27
N PHE A 164 12.59 18.21 -19.47
CA PHE A 164 11.86 17.40 -18.48
C PHE A 164 11.94 15.88 -18.75
N ASP A 165 12.60 15.45 -19.83
CA ASP A 165 12.70 14.02 -20.17
C ASP A 165 13.56 13.26 -19.15
N ASP A 166 14.54 13.93 -18.55
CA ASP A 166 15.41 13.38 -17.50
C ASP A 166 14.74 13.31 -16.12
N LEU A 167 13.54 13.88 -15.95
CA LEU A 167 12.83 13.77 -14.68
C LEU A 167 12.25 12.35 -14.53
N PRO A 168 12.70 11.59 -13.51
CA PRO A 168 12.13 10.29 -13.21
C PRO A 168 10.66 10.49 -12.84
N LEU A 169 9.76 9.68 -13.43
CA LEU A 169 8.45 9.49 -12.84
C LEU A 169 8.64 8.83 -11.46
N SER A 170 7.73 9.04 -10.52
CA SER A 170 7.87 8.49 -9.17
C SER A 170 7.98 6.95 -9.16
N SER A 171 7.65 6.28 -10.27
CA SER A 171 7.89 4.86 -10.52
C SER A 171 9.37 4.45 -10.62
N SER A 172 10.30 5.38 -10.88
CA SER A 172 11.73 5.07 -11.06
C SER A 172 12.64 5.58 -9.95
N GLN A 173 12.23 6.53 -9.11
CA GLN A 173 13.08 7.05 -8.04
C GLN A 173 12.29 7.47 -6.80
N LEU A 174 12.09 6.51 -5.91
CA LEU A 174 12.35 6.62 -4.48
C LEU A 174 12.11 5.21 -3.95
N SER A 175 13.19 4.46 -3.72
CA SER A 175 13.11 3.23 -2.93
C SER A 175 12.48 3.62 -1.60
N ILE A 176 11.19 3.36 -1.48
CA ILE A 176 10.44 3.42 -0.25
C ILE A 176 11.00 2.26 0.54
N GLY A 177 12.14 2.49 1.18
CA GLY A 177 12.92 1.44 1.79
C GLY A 177 12.03 0.64 2.73
N GLU A 178 12.43 -0.61 2.99
CA GLU A 178 11.76 -1.58 3.88
C GLU A 178 11.15 -0.98 5.16
N ARG A 179 11.76 0.12 5.67
CA ARG A 179 11.30 0.93 6.81
C ARG A 179 9.86 1.45 6.71
N HIS A 180 9.34 1.69 5.51
CA HIS A 180 7.95 2.15 5.31
C HIS A 180 7.01 1.02 4.95
N LEU A 181 7.50 0.06 4.14
CA LEU A 181 6.72 -1.08 3.71
C LEU A 181 6.31 -1.98 4.89
N SER A 182 7.23 -2.28 5.81
CA SER A 182 6.94 -3.15 6.96
C SER A 182 5.77 -2.65 7.84
N PRO A 183 5.70 -1.36 8.25
CA PRO A 183 4.53 -0.79 8.92
C PRO A 183 3.22 -0.90 8.13
N VAL A 184 3.25 -0.65 6.82
CA VAL A 184 2.06 -0.73 5.96
C VAL A 184 1.54 -2.17 5.88
N LEU A 185 2.44 -3.14 5.63
CA LEU A 185 2.07 -4.55 5.60
C LEU A 185 1.56 -5.02 6.96
N GLY A 186 2.22 -4.61 8.04
CA GLY A 186 1.81 -4.95 9.41
C GLY A 186 0.44 -4.39 9.77
N ALA A 187 0.15 -3.16 9.35
CA ALA A 187 -1.16 -2.54 9.52
C ALA A 187 -2.25 -3.23 8.70
N TRP A 188 -1.94 -3.58 7.45
CA TRP A 188 -2.86 -4.29 6.57
C TRP A 188 -3.21 -5.68 7.13
N PHE A 189 -2.21 -6.50 7.47
CA PHE A 189 -2.47 -7.80 8.07
C PHE A 189 -3.11 -7.71 9.46
N GLY A 190 -2.78 -6.67 10.24
CA GLY A 190 -3.43 -6.41 11.52
C GLY A 190 -4.94 -6.19 11.39
N LEU A 191 -5.36 -5.41 10.38
CA LEU A 191 -6.79 -5.11 10.16
C LEU A 191 -7.54 -6.23 9.44
N PHE A 192 -6.91 -6.87 8.45
CA PHE A 192 -7.60 -7.77 7.52
C PHE A 192 -7.21 -9.23 7.65
N GLY A 193 -6.06 -9.55 8.24
CA GLY A 193 -5.47 -10.89 8.22
C GLY A 193 -6.43 -11.99 8.69
N ARG A 194 -7.19 -11.72 9.75
CA ARG A 194 -8.19 -12.65 10.32
C ARG A 194 -9.48 -12.79 9.50
N SER A 195 -9.74 -11.85 8.60
CA SER A 195 -10.95 -11.84 7.76
C SER A 195 -10.72 -12.47 6.38
N LEU A 196 -9.50 -12.91 6.11
CA LEU A 196 -9.07 -13.41 4.80
C LEU A 196 -8.78 -14.92 4.86
N PRO A 197 -9.00 -15.65 3.76
CA PRO A 197 -8.66 -17.07 3.69
C PRO A 197 -7.16 -17.29 3.91
N GLU A 198 -6.81 -18.36 4.64
CA GLU A 198 -5.40 -18.70 4.96
C GLU A 198 -4.57 -18.91 3.69
N ASP A 199 -5.07 -19.69 2.73
CA ASP A 199 -4.37 -20.04 1.47
C ASP A 199 -4.76 -19.10 0.30
N GLY A 200 -5.08 -17.85 0.61
CA GLY A 200 -5.50 -16.85 -0.37
C GLY A 200 -4.41 -16.46 -1.37
N SER A 201 -4.81 -16.19 -2.61
CA SER A 201 -3.97 -15.58 -3.63
C SER A 201 -3.91 -14.06 -3.43
N LEU A 202 -2.75 -13.53 -3.05
CA LEU A 202 -2.49 -12.09 -2.92
C LEU A 202 -1.99 -11.52 -4.24
N VAL A 203 -2.55 -10.40 -4.69
CA VAL A 203 -2.17 -9.70 -5.92
C VAL A 203 -1.70 -8.29 -5.55
N THR A 204 -0.51 -7.90 -6.00
CA THR A 204 0.07 -6.57 -5.81
C THR A 204 0.43 -5.94 -7.15
N ILE A 205 0.34 -4.61 -7.23
CA ILE A 205 0.90 -3.81 -8.33
C ILE A 205 2.26 -3.18 -7.98
N ALA A 206 2.70 -3.34 -6.72
CA ALA A 206 3.95 -2.76 -6.21
C ALA A 206 5.06 -3.83 -6.23
N PRO A 207 6.12 -3.67 -7.05
CA PRO A 207 7.24 -4.61 -7.12
C PRO A 207 7.95 -4.79 -5.77
N ASP A 208 8.08 -3.71 -4.99
CA ASP A 208 8.74 -3.73 -3.68
C ASP A 208 8.08 -4.70 -2.70
N VAL A 209 6.75 -4.90 -2.80
CA VAL A 209 6.01 -5.88 -1.99
C VAL A 209 6.46 -7.31 -2.33
N LEU A 210 6.66 -7.60 -3.62
CA LEU A 210 7.12 -8.92 -4.07
C LEU A 210 8.57 -9.17 -3.62
N SER A 211 9.45 -8.17 -3.80
CA SER A 211 10.84 -8.23 -3.37
C SER A 211 10.96 -8.46 -1.85
N TYR A 212 10.22 -7.67 -1.07
CA TYR A 212 10.19 -7.80 0.39
C TYR A 212 9.72 -9.18 0.85
N ALA A 213 8.65 -9.71 0.24
CA ALA A 213 8.16 -11.05 0.57
C ALA A 213 9.17 -12.14 0.18
N ALA A 214 9.83 -12.01 -0.96
CA ALA A 214 10.85 -12.96 -1.40
C ALA A 214 12.08 -12.97 -0.46
N GLU A 215 12.51 -11.79 0.01
CA GLU A 215 13.59 -11.64 0.98
C GLU A 215 13.20 -12.19 2.36
N LEU A 216 11.98 -11.89 2.83
CA LEU A 216 11.47 -12.34 4.14
C LEU A 216 11.47 -13.87 4.30
N PHE A 217 11.24 -14.60 3.20
CA PHE A 217 11.21 -16.06 3.18
C PHE A 217 12.44 -16.71 2.53
N GLY A 218 13.39 -15.92 2.02
CA GLY A 218 14.58 -16.43 1.34
C GLY A 218 14.28 -17.23 0.08
N THR A 219 13.14 -16.99 -0.57
CA THR A 219 12.70 -17.77 -1.76
C THR A 219 13.40 -17.32 -3.05
N GLY A 220 14.15 -16.21 -3.01
CA GLY A 220 14.70 -15.55 -4.19
C GLY A 220 13.62 -14.81 -5.00
N LEU A 221 14.01 -13.81 -5.78
CA LEU A 221 13.09 -13.17 -6.72
C LEU A 221 12.73 -14.17 -7.83
N PRO A 222 11.46 -14.25 -8.24
CA PRO A 222 11.08 -15.13 -9.34
C PRO A 222 11.71 -14.59 -10.62
N GLU A 223 12.52 -15.42 -11.29
CA GLU A 223 12.92 -15.20 -12.68
C GLU A 223 11.65 -15.03 -13.53
N PRO A 224 11.61 -14.06 -14.47
CA PRO A 224 10.47 -13.95 -15.38
C PRO A 224 10.36 -15.26 -16.15
N SER A 225 9.27 -16.01 -15.93
CA SER A 225 9.05 -17.30 -16.58
C SER A 225 9.09 -17.11 -18.09
N ARG A 226 10.12 -17.67 -18.74
CA ARG A 226 10.28 -17.70 -20.20
C ARG A 226 9.36 -18.73 -20.88
N GLU A 227 8.54 -19.44 -20.12
CA GLU A 227 7.62 -20.46 -20.63
C GLU A 227 6.19 -19.94 -20.67
N ASP A 228 5.62 -20.02 -21.87
CA ASP A 228 4.28 -19.61 -22.32
C ASP A 228 3.94 -18.13 -22.20
N GLY A 229 3.90 -17.46 -23.36
CA GLY A 229 3.53 -16.05 -23.56
C GLY A 229 2.08 -15.69 -23.19
N LYS A 230 1.64 -16.01 -21.96
CA LYS A 230 0.29 -15.76 -21.45
C LYS A 230 0.20 -15.34 -19.99
N SER A 231 1.26 -15.40 -19.17
CA SER A 231 1.17 -14.95 -17.77
C SER A 231 1.57 -13.48 -17.62
N SER A 232 0.58 -12.58 -17.47
CA SER A 232 0.80 -11.17 -17.14
C SER A 232 1.21 -10.92 -15.68
N PHE A 233 1.67 -11.95 -14.97
CA PHE A 233 1.98 -11.90 -13.54
C PHE A 233 3.25 -12.66 -13.21
N ARG A 234 4.07 -12.07 -12.34
CA ARG A 234 5.16 -12.77 -11.64
C ARG A 234 4.62 -13.35 -10.35
N THR A 235 4.88 -14.63 -10.10
CA THR A 235 4.28 -15.35 -8.96
C THR A 235 5.37 -15.92 -8.06
N ILE A 236 5.19 -15.80 -6.74
CA ILE A 236 5.95 -16.55 -5.73
C ILE A 236 5.00 -17.33 -4.82
N HIS A 237 5.43 -18.54 -4.46
CA HIS A 237 4.77 -19.37 -3.47
C HIS A 237 5.53 -19.27 -2.16
N LEU A 238 4.87 -18.73 -1.12
CA LEU A 238 5.49 -18.52 0.18
C LEU A 238 5.27 -19.77 1.04
N PRO A 239 6.33 -20.33 1.65
CA PRO A 239 6.21 -21.56 2.42
C PRO A 239 5.33 -21.34 3.65
N ARG A 240 4.61 -22.39 4.05
CA ARG A 240 3.85 -22.38 5.30
C ARG A 240 4.83 -22.52 6.46
N VAL A 241 4.89 -21.48 7.29
CA VAL A 241 5.66 -21.46 8.53
C VAL A 241 4.71 -21.84 9.67
N SER A 242 5.09 -22.82 10.49
CA SER A 242 4.37 -23.14 11.72
C SER A 242 4.44 -21.94 12.66
N VAL A 243 3.28 -21.40 13.04
CA VAL A 243 3.18 -20.30 13.99
C VAL A 243 3.56 -20.84 15.37
N ASP A 244 4.86 -20.85 15.69
CA ASP A 244 5.30 -20.98 17.08
C ASP A 244 4.81 -19.74 17.83
N THR A 245 4.40 -19.89 19.09
CA THR A 245 3.85 -18.81 19.95
C THR A 245 4.80 -17.62 20.13
N ARG A 246 6.08 -17.73 19.75
CA ARG A 246 7.02 -16.60 19.66
C ARG A 246 6.84 -15.70 18.42
N MET A 247 6.16 -16.19 17.38
CA MET A 247 5.94 -15.50 16.10
C MET A 247 4.71 -14.58 16.08
N GLU A 248 3.94 -14.49 17.17
CA GLU A 248 2.89 -13.46 17.32
C GLU A 248 3.45 -12.02 17.18
N LYS A 249 4.77 -11.84 17.29
CA LYS A 249 5.45 -10.55 17.09
C LYS A 249 5.61 -10.11 15.63
N ASP A 250 5.50 -11.00 14.63
CA ASP A 250 5.68 -10.64 13.22
C ASP A 250 4.41 -10.93 12.40
N SER A 251 3.47 -10.00 12.48
CA SER A 251 2.19 -10.07 11.78
C SER A 251 2.32 -10.16 10.26
N VAL A 252 3.44 -9.68 9.71
CA VAL A 252 3.70 -9.69 8.27
C VAL A 252 4.11 -11.08 7.82
N ARG A 253 5.06 -11.70 8.52
CA ARG A 253 5.48 -13.08 8.22
C ARG A 253 4.36 -14.08 8.44
N ALA A 254 3.58 -13.93 9.52
CA ALA A 254 2.40 -14.75 9.75
C ALA A 254 1.33 -14.54 8.64
N GLY A 255 1.12 -13.30 8.21
CA GLY A 255 0.14 -12.95 7.18
C GLY A 255 0.48 -13.48 5.78
N PHE A 256 1.76 -13.64 5.47
CA PHE A 256 2.24 -14.20 4.20
C PHE A 256 2.36 -15.74 4.19
N SER A 257 2.46 -16.37 5.36
CA SER A 257 2.68 -17.80 5.52
C SER A 257 1.67 -18.63 4.72
N GLY A 258 2.15 -19.50 3.82
CA GLY A 258 1.32 -20.39 3.01
C GLY A 258 0.58 -19.72 1.83
N ARG A 259 0.75 -18.41 1.62
CA ARG A 259 0.05 -17.68 0.56
C ARG A 259 0.84 -17.65 -0.75
N THR A 260 0.11 -17.46 -1.84
CA THR A 260 0.71 -17.17 -3.15
C THR A 260 0.63 -15.68 -3.41
N LEU A 261 1.77 -15.03 -3.67
CA LEU A 261 1.84 -13.61 -4.00
C LEU A 261 2.11 -13.44 -5.50
N MET A 262 1.32 -12.59 -6.15
CA MET A 262 1.38 -12.32 -7.58
C MET A 262 1.58 -10.82 -7.81
N LEU A 263 2.61 -10.45 -8.57
CA LEU A 263 2.83 -9.09 -9.05
C LEU A 263 2.19 -8.93 -10.43
N VAL A 264 1.39 -7.89 -10.61
CA VAL A 264 0.92 -7.47 -11.92
C VAL A 264 2.07 -6.76 -12.63
N ASP A 265 2.52 -7.29 -13.76
CA ASP A 265 3.42 -6.51 -14.62
C ASP A 265 2.57 -5.35 -15.18
N CYS A 266 2.88 -4.12 -14.83
CA CYS A 266 2.30 -2.93 -15.44
C CYS A 266 3.30 -2.49 -16.51
N GLY A 267 2.94 -2.71 -17.77
CA GLY A 267 3.79 -2.43 -18.92
C GLY A 267 3.58 -1.00 -19.41
#